data_AF-A0A3P7P869-F1
#
_entry.id   AF-A0A3P7P869-F1
#
_cell.length_a   1.000
_cell.length_b   1.000
_cell.length_c   1.000
_cell.angle_alpha   90.00
_cell.angle_beta   90.00
_cell.angle_gamma   90.00
#
_symmetry.space_group_name_H-M   'P 1'
#
loop_
_entity.id
_entity.type
_entity.pdbx_description
1 polymer ?
#
loop_
_entity_poly.entity_id
_entity_poly.type
_entity_poly.pdbx_seq_one_letter_code
_entity_poly.pdbx_strand_id
1 'polypeptide(L)'
;MNIKKALKSLLIYETPKLVEIKNWKIGLTERFLQLIILIYVFWVLIYEKGYQVSDTAVSLVTTKVKGIMIKNYPSAENALPQVADAADLVYPALENNAFFIMTNHISTLNQTATACHEVEEGHGSACNSDSDCIRFAPSPSKIGVYTGKCLKLPSGSGVCEIYAWCPLENDTHVFANAQRTLEFIRNYTIYIKNDIEFPRFQVNR
;
A
#
# COMPACT_ATOMS: atom_id res chain seq x y z
N MET A 1 -17.64 -77.62 -15.76
CA MET A 1 -18.14 -76.55 -14.86
C MET A 1 -19.10 -75.67 -15.67
N ASN A 2 -20.39 -75.67 -15.33
CA ASN A 2 -21.45 -75.17 -16.22
C ASN A 2 -21.38 -73.64 -16.42
N ILE A 3 -21.03 -73.18 -17.63
CA ILE A 3 -21.02 -71.76 -18.06
C ILE A 3 -22.37 -71.08 -17.74
N LYS A 4 -23.48 -71.81 -17.85
CA LYS A 4 -24.82 -71.33 -17.46
C LYS A 4 -24.95 -70.95 -15.98
N LYS A 5 -24.16 -71.56 -15.09
CA LYS A 5 -24.17 -71.27 -13.64
C LYS A 5 -23.35 -70.02 -13.32
N ALA A 6 -22.24 -69.80 -14.05
CA ALA A 6 -21.46 -68.57 -13.97
C ALA A 6 -22.25 -67.35 -14.50
N LEU A 7 -22.96 -67.51 -15.63
CA LEU A 7 -23.81 -66.45 -16.19
C LEU A 7 -24.96 -66.07 -15.24
N LYS A 8 -25.54 -67.05 -14.54
CA LYS A 8 -26.58 -66.80 -13.53
C LYS A 8 -26.05 -66.04 -12.32
N SER A 9 -24.80 -66.27 -11.92
CA SER A 9 -24.18 -65.59 -10.78
C SER A 9 -23.93 -64.09 -11.01
N LEU A 10 -23.70 -63.68 -12.27
CA LEU A 10 -23.51 -62.27 -12.64
C LEU A 10 -24.80 -61.44 -12.56
N LEU A 11 -25.97 -62.10 -12.53
CA LEU A 11 -27.29 -61.49 -12.48
C LEU A 11 -27.94 -61.63 -11.10
N ILE A 12 -27.15 -61.91 -10.05
CA ILE A 12 -27.64 -61.98 -8.67
C ILE A 12 -27.46 -60.61 -8.02
N TYR A 13 -28.58 -60.06 -7.54
CA TYR A 13 -28.60 -58.86 -6.71
C TYR A 13 -29.05 -59.27 -5.30
N GLU A 14 -28.15 -59.16 -4.33
CA GLU A 14 -28.46 -59.43 -2.93
C GLU A 14 -28.98 -58.15 -2.26
N THR A 15 -30.15 -58.23 -1.64
CA THR A 15 -30.72 -57.14 -0.85
C THR A 15 -30.67 -57.47 0.64
N PRO A 16 -30.35 -56.51 1.51
CA PRO A 16 -30.43 -56.73 2.95
C PRO A 16 -31.87 -57.04 3.35
N LYS A 17 -32.06 -58.07 4.20
CA LYS A 17 -33.36 -58.37 4.78
C LYS A 17 -33.67 -57.35 5.87
N LEU A 18 -34.64 -56.48 5.60
CA LEU A 18 -35.09 -55.45 6.55
C LEU A 18 -36.17 -56.02 7.50
N VAL A 19 -36.15 -55.58 8.76
CA VAL A 19 -37.17 -55.93 9.76
C VAL A 19 -37.94 -54.66 10.11
N GLU A 20 -39.25 -54.69 9.97
CA GLU A 20 -40.14 -53.56 10.29
C GLU A 20 -40.49 -53.59 11.79
N ILE A 21 -40.08 -52.56 12.53
CA ILE A 21 -40.41 -52.39 13.95
C ILE A 21 -41.48 -51.31 14.08
N LYS A 22 -42.72 -51.69 14.39
CA LYS A 22 -43.84 -50.75 14.56
C LYS A 22 -43.82 -50.10 15.94
N ASN A 23 -43.06 -49.02 16.08
CA ASN A 23 -43.00 -48.22 17.31
C ASN A 23 -42.99 -46.71 17.02
N TRP A 24 -43.99 -45.99 17.54
CA TRP A 24 -44.16 -44.55 17.33
C TRP A 24 -42.96 -43.72 17.82
N LYS A 25 -42.35 -44.08 18.96
CA LYS A 25 -41.23 -43.30 19.52
C LYS A 25 -40.01 -43.33 18.59
N ILE A 26 -39.69 -44.51 18.06
CA ILE A 26 -38.55 -44.71 17.16
C ILE A 26 -38.80 -43.99 15.82
N GLY A 27 -40.01 -44.11 15.27
CA GLY A 27 -40.38 -43.40 14.04
C GLY A 27 -40.31 -41.88 14.20
N LEU A 28 -40.76 -41.33 15.33
CA LEU A 28 -40.66 -39.89 15.59
C LEU A 28 -39.20 -39.42 15.67
N THR A 29 -38.33 -40.17 16.35
CA THR A 29 -36.90 -39.84 16.42
C THR A 29 -36.22 -39.89 15.06
N GLU A 30 -36.55 -40.87 14.21
CA GLU A 30 -36.01 -40.98 12.85
C GLU A 30 -36.46 -39.81 11.97
N ARG A 31 -37.76 -39.48 12.00
CA ARG A 31 -38.31 -38.36 11.22
C ARG A 31 -37.77 -37.01 11.67
N PHE A 32 -37.58 -36.82 12.98
CA PHE A 32 -36.96 -35.61 13.52
C PHE A 32 -35.51 -35.47 13.05
N LEU A 33 -34.72 -36.54 13.14
CA LEU A 33 -33.34 -36.56 12.66
C LEU A 33 -33.27 -36.25 11.15
N GLN A 34 -34.15 -36.87 10.35
CA GLN A 34 -34.26 -36.58 8.91
C GLN A 34 -34.56 -35.10 8.66
N LEU A 35 -35.48 -34.48 9.41
CA LEU A 35 -35.81 -33.06 9.29
C LEU A 35 -34.62 -32.15 9.59
N ILE A 36 -33.85 -32.43 10.64
CA ILE A 36 -32.64 -31.66 10.98
C ILE A 36 -31.63 -31.72 9.82
N ILE A 37 -31.38 -32.92 9.30
CA ILE A 37 -30.45 -33.11 8.18
C ILE A 37 -30.95 -32.33 6.95
N LEU A 38 -32.25 -32.41 6.66
CA LEU A 38 -32.88 -31.73 5.53
C LEU A 38 -32.75 -30.20 5.65
N ILE A 39 -32.98 -29.63 6.83
CA ILE A 39 -32.79 -28.20 7.11
C ILE A 39 -31.33 -27.80 6.90
N TYR A 40 -30.38 -28.59 7.39
CA TYR A 40 -28.95 -28.33 7.20
C TYR A 40 -28.53 -28.37 5.73
N VAL A 41 -29.01 -29.35 4.96
CA VAL A 41 -28.75 -29.44 3.51
C VAL A 41 -29.32 -28.23 2.78
N PHE A 42 -30.52 -27.77 3.15
CA PHE A 42 -31.09 -26.55 2.58
C PHE A 42 -30.27 -25.31 2.91
N TRP A 43 -29.76 -25.20 4.14
CA TRP A 43 -28.85 -24.13 4.52
C TRP A 43 -27.61 -24.11 3.63
N VAL A 44 -26.92 -25.25 3.49
CA VAL A 44 -25.71 -25.34 2.66
C VAL A 44 -26.00 -25.07 1.17
N LEU A 45 -27.12 -25.54 0.65
CA LEU A 45 -27.47 -25.29 -0.75
C LEU A 45 -27.80 -23.82 -1.00
N ILE A 46 -28.64 -23.20 -0.17
CA ILE A 46 -29.13 -21.84 -0.42
C ILE A 46 -28.14 -20.79 0.07
N TYR A 47 -27.68 -20.91 1.31
CA TYR A 47 -26.86 -19.90 1.97
C TYR A 47 -25.40 -19.96 1.48
N GLU A 48 -24.78 -21.14 1.54
CA GLU A 48 -23.41 -21.35 1.06
C GLU A 48 -23.33 -21.48 -0.47
N LYS A 49 -24.48 -21.45 -1.16
CA LYS A 49 -24.60 -21.62 -2.62
C LYS A 49 -23.89 -22.89 -3.11
N GLY A 50 -24.05 -24.01 -2.41
CA GLY A 50 -23.39 -25.28 -2.75
C GLY A 50 -23.73 -25.85 -4.14
N TYR A 51 -24.78 -25.31 -4.80
CA TYR A 51 -25.11 -25.62 -6.19
C TYR A 51 -24.30 -24.81 -7.22
N GLN A 52 -23.55 -23.79 -6.79
CA GLN A 52 -22.72 -22.95 -7.64
C GLN A 52 -21.26 -23.37 -7.57
N VAL A 53 -20.57 -23.14 -8.68
CA VAL A 53 -19.12 -23.26 -8.76
C VAL A 53 -18.55 -21.84 -8.63
N SER A 54 -17.57 -21.66 -7.74
CA SER A 54 -16.91 -20.37 -7.52
C SER A 54 -15.56 -20.32 -8.24
N ASP A 55 -15.16 -19.11 -8.63
CA ASP A 55 -13.85 -18.80 -9.20
C ASP A 55 -13.26 -17.56 -8.51
N THR A 56 -11.94 -17.46 -8.48
CA THR A 56 -11.21 -16.33 -7.92
C THR A 56 -10.98 -15.28 -9.01
N ALA A 57 -11.42 -14.05 -8.75
CA ALA A 57 -11.20 -12.94 -9.66
C ALA A 57 -9.72 -12.55 -9.73
N VAL A 58 -9.19 -12.37 -10.93
CA VAL A 58 -7.90 -11.73 -11.19
C VAL A 58 -8.17 -10.29 -11.61
N SER A 59 -7.52 -9.32 -10.96
CA SER A 59 -7.76 -7.91 -11.26
C SER A 59 -6.49 -7.19 -11.71
N LEU A 60 -6.67 -6.27 -12.65
CA LEU A 60 -5.65 -5.33 -13.11
C LEU A 60 -6.15 -3.91 -12.88
N VAL A 61 -5.38 -3.13 -12.11
CA VAL A 61 -5.72 -1.74 -11.81
C VAL A 61 -4.73 -0.81 -12.48
N THR A 62 -5.25 0.17 -13.23
CA THR A 62 -4.45 1.25 -13.82
C THR A 62 -5.02 2.58 -13.41
N THR A 63 -4.16 3.49 -12.96
CA THR A 63 -4.55 4.81 -12.46
C THR A 63 -3.98 5.91 -13.32
N LYS A 64 -4.75 6.97 -13.53
CA LYS A 64 -4.30 8.19 -14.21
C LYS A 64 -4.79 9.42 -13.47
N VAL A 65 -3.86 10.24 -13.03
CA VAL A 65 -4.16 11.52 -12.38
C VAL A 65 -4.18 12.63 -13.43
N LYS A 66 -5.12 13.56 -13.32
CA LYS A 66 -5.18 14.77 -14.12
C LYS A 66 -5.43 15.98 -13.24
N GLY A 67 -4.63 17.01 -13.46
CA GLY A 67 -4.77 18.32 -12.85
C GLY A 67 -3.63 19.21 -13.31
N ILE A 68 -3.85 20.52 -13.17
CA ILE A 68 -2.86 21.54 -13.46
C ILE A 68 -3.01 22.63 -12.40
N MET A 69 -1.90 23.20 -11.97
CA MET A 69 -1.89 24.29 -11.02
C MET A 69 -0.77 25.28 -11.32
N ILE A 70 -0.97 26.53 -10.93
CA ILE A 70 0.07 27.57 -10.96
C ILE A 70 0.55 27.74 -9.53
N LYS A 71 1.82 27.40 -9.27
CA LYS A 71 2.49 27.52 -7.96
C LYS A 71 2.75 28.98 -7.61
N ASN A 72 3.31 29.73 -8.55
CA ASN A 72 3.62 31.16 -8.39
C ASN A 72 3.16 31.93 -9.63
N TYR A 73 2.32 32.94 -9.41
CA TYR A 73 1.95 33.90 -10.45
C TYR A 73 3.10 34.91 -10.62
N PRO A 74 3.47 35.30 -11.85
CA PRO A 74 4.54 36.24 -12.06
C PRO A 74 4.15 37.61 -11.51
N SER A 75 4.80 38.03 -10.43
CA SER A 75 4.60 39.34 -9.80
C SER A 75 5.54 40.42 -10.34
N ALA A 76 6.52 40.05 -11.16
CA ALA A 76 7.50 40.95 -11.78
C ALA A 76 7.63 40.63 -13.28
N GLU A 77 7.94 41.66 -14.09
CA GLU A 77 7.94 41.64 -15.56
C GLU A 77 8.84 40.58 -16.22
N ASN A 78 9.69 39.86 -15.45
CA ASN A 78 10.63 38.86 -15.95
C ASN A 78 10.51 37.47 -15.27
N ALA A 79 9.50 37.23 -14.43
CA ALA A 79 9.28 35.91 -13.84
C ALA A 79 8.37 35.07 -14.75
N LEU A 80 8.74 33.81 -15.03
CA LEU A 80 7.84 32.86 -15.69
C LEU A 80 6.86 32.28 -14.67
N PRO A 81 5.57 32.07 -15.00
CA PRO A 81 4.65 31.37 -14.13
C PRO A 81 5.15 29.95 -13.88
N GLN A 82 5.29 29.57 -12.61
CA GLN A 82 5.64 28.20 -12.28
C GLN A 82 4.37 27.36 -12.31
N VAL A 83 4.22 26.55 -13.35
CA VAL A 83 3.12 25.59 -13.50
C VAL A 83 3.59 24.24 -12.95
N ALA A 84 2.69 23.50 -12.31
CA ALA A 84 2.88 22.08 -12.06
C ALA A 84 1.68 21.31 -12.55
N ASP A 85 1.93 20.18 -13.18
CA ASP A 85 0.91 19.28 -13.68
C ASP A 85 0.98 17.91 -12.99
N ALA A 86 0.24 16.93 -13.50
CA ALA A 86 0.27 15.58 -12.99
C ALA A 86 1.65 14.90 -13.14
N ALA A 87 2.48 15.28 -14.13
CA ALA A 87 3.81 14.69 -14.31
C ALA A 87 4.81 15.17 -13.25
N ASP A 88 4.63 16.38 -12.73
CA ASP A 88 5.48 16.92 -11.66
C ASP A 88 5.08 16.42 -10.26
N LEU A 89 3.80 16.13 -10.06
CA LEU A 89 3.25 15.78 -8.73
C LEU A 89 3.08 14.28 -8.51
N VAL A 90 3.01 13.48 -9.59
CA VAL A 90 2.82 12.03 -9.50
C VAL A 90 4.13 11.32 -9.82
N TYR A 91 4.73 10.73 -8.79
CA TYR A 91 5.96 9.98 -8.93
C TYR A 91 5.97 8.74 -8.02
N PRO A 92 6.23 7.54 -8.55
CA PRO A 92 6.44 7.24 -9.98
C PRO A 92 5.13 7.39 -10.79
N ALA A 93 5.24 7.61 -12.10
CA ALA A 93 4.08 7.82 -12.96
C ALA A 93 3.17 6.58 -13.09
N LEU A 94 3.72 5.39 -12.85
CA LEU A 94 3.00 4.13 -12.83
C LEU A 94 3.49 3.28 -11.64
N GLU A 95 2.55 2.88 -10.79
CA GLU A 95 2.80 2.02 -9.64
C GLU A 95 1.72 0.94 -9.57
N ASN A 96 2.09 -0.26 -9.12
CA ASN A 96 1.14 -1.37 -9.04
C ASN A 96 0.21 -1.18 -7.85
N ASN A 97 -1.09 -1.10 -8.11
CA ASN A 97 -2.16 -0.97 -7.09
C ASN A 97 -2.01 0.23 -6.14
N ALA A 98 -1.20 1.22 -6.51
CA ALA A 98 -0.99 2.44 -5.74
C ALA A 98 -0.69 3.61 -6.68
N PHE A 99 -0.75 4.81 -6.15
CA PHE A 99 -0.25 6.02 -6.80
C PHE A 99 0.11 7.02 -5.72
N PHE A 100 1.13 7.84 -5.97
CA PHE A 100 1.57 8.89 -5.08
C PHE A 100 1.22 10.26 -5.66
N ILE A 101 0.72 11.18 -4.82
CA ILE A 101 0.50 12.58 -5.20
C ILE A 101 1.20 13.45 -4.16
N MET A 102 2.17 14.24 -4.62
CA MET A 102 2.90 15.19 -3.81
C MET A 102 1.96 16.32 -3.36
N THR A 103 1.77 16.48 -2.04
CA THR A 103 0.91 17.53 -1.44
C THR A 103 1.68 18.69 -0.84
N ASN A 104 2.96 18.49 -0.59
CA ASN A 104 3.90 19.48 -0.12
C ASN A 104 5.28 19.17 -0.72
N HIS A 105 6.11 20.19 -0.89
CA HIS A 105 7.45 20.07 -1.45
C HIS A 105 8.39 21.12 -0.85
N ILE A 106 9.58 20.67 -0.44
CA ILE A 106 10.70 21.52 -0.05
C ILE A 106 11.78 21.32 -1.12
N SER A 107 12.29 22.43 -1.67
CA SER A 107 13.38 22.39 -2.63
C SER A 107 14.54 23.25 -2.19
N THR A 108 15.71 22.63 -2.10
CA THR A 108 16.99 23.32 -1.87
C THR A 108 17.73 23.39 -3.20
N LEU A 109 17.80 24.60 -3.79
CA LEU A 109 18.42 24.80 -5.10
C LEU A 109 19.94 24.91 -4.99
N ASN A 110 20.64 24.54 -6.07
CA ASN A 110 22.08 24.69 -6.23
C ASN A 110 22.94 24.02 -5.13
N GLN A 111 22.49 22.86 -4.65
CA GLN A 111 23.31 22.07 -3.74
C GLN A 111 24.57 21.56 -4.44
N THR A 112 25.71 21.67 -3.75
CA THR A 112 27.02 21.20 -4.20
C THR A 112 27.67 20.39 -3.08
N ALA A 113 28.49 19.39 -3.44
CA ALA A 113 29.22 18.58 -2.47
C ALA A 113 30.41 19.38 -1.91
N THR A 114 30.17 20.09 -0.81
CA THR A 114 31.16 20.96 -0.16
C THR A 114 31.03 20.91 1.36
N ALA A 115 31.90 21.64 2.05
CA ALA A 115 31.85 21.76 3.50
C ALA A 115 30.93 22.92 3.92
N CYS A 116 30.03 22.66 4.87
CA CYS A 116 29.17 23.68 5.49
C CYS A 116 28.92 23.37 6.97
N HIS A 117 28.31 24.33 7.68
CA HIS A 117 27.92 24.18 9.07
C HIS A 117 26.67 23.29 9.18
N GLU A 118 26.62 22.42 10.20
CA GLU A 118 25.42 21.65 10.55
C GLU A 118 24.35 22.56 11.18
N VAL A 119 23.06 22.29 10.93
CA VAL A 119 21.94 23.01 11.56
C VAL A 119 21.73 22.51 13.00
N GLU A 120 21.40 23.42 13.92
CA GLU A 120 21.17 23.13 15.36
C GLU A 120 19.84 22.40 15.67
N GLU A 121 19.33 21.54 14.78
CA GLU A 121 18.04 20.85 14.99
C GLU A 121 18.14 19.56 15.85
N GLY A 122 19.28 19.30 16.51
CA GLY A 122 19.43 18.14 17.39
C GLY A 122 20.59 18.19 18.38
N HIS A 123 20.49 17.37 19.44
CA HIS A 123 21.57 17.17 20.42
C HIS A 123 22.80 16.57 19.74
N GLY A 124 23.88 17.35 19.62
CA GLY A 124 25.20 16.87 19.19
C GLY A 124 25.77 17.49 17.93
N SER A 125 25.30 18.66 17.49
CA SER A 125 25.99 19.49 16.48
C SER A 125 26.80 20.64 17.10
N ALA A 126 26.47 21.03 18.33
CA ALA A 126 27.17 22.07 19.06
C ALA A 126 28.58 21.62 19.49
N CYS A 127 29.56 22.50 19.29
CA CYS A 127 30.95 22.29 19.66
C CYS A 127 31.53 23.54 20.29
N ASN A 128 32.50 23.36 21.20
CA ASN A 128 33.31 24.47 21.73
C ASN A 128 34.71 24.46 21.11
N SER A 129 35.19 23.28 20.72
CA SER A 129 36.52 23.02 20.20
C SER A 129 36.50 21.99 19.07
N ASP A 130 37.55 21.97 18.23
CA ASP A 130 37.67 21.02 17.12
C ASP A 130 37.66 19.55 17.56
N SER A 131 38.08 19.26 18.80
CA SER A 131 38.05 17.90 19.37
C SER A 131 36.66 17.37 19.64
N ASP A 132 35.67 18.25 19.79
CA ASP A 132 34.28 17.85 20.00
C ASP A 132 33.66 17.25 18.73
N CYS A 133 34.24 17.59 17.56
CA CYS A 133 33.80 17.11 16.25
C CYS A 133 34.60 15.88 15.81
N ILE A 134 34.04 14.68 16.02
CA ILE A 134 34.71 13.42 15.67
C ILE A 134 34.78 13.27 14.15
N ARG A 135 36.01 13.29 13.60
CA ARG A 135 36.26 13.14 12.15
C ARG A 135 35.77 11.80 11.63
N PHE A 136 35.19 11.85 10.42
CA PHE A 136 34.88 10.65 9.63
C PHE A 136 34.01 9.61 10.35
N ALA A 137 33.13 10.07 11.24
CA ALA A 137 32.13 9.23 11.88
C ALA A 137 30.81 9.32 11.09
N PRO A 138 30.54 8.41 10.13
CA PRO A 138 29.23 8.37 9.47
C PRO A 138 28.18 7.87 10.48
N SER A 139 27.07 8.58 10.59
CA SER A 139 25.91 8.15 11.38
C SER A 139 24.65 8.21 10.50
N PRO A 140 23.78 7.20 10.54
CA PRO A 140 22.51 7.22 9.79
C PRO A 140 21.61 8.41 10.16
N SER A 141 21.79 8.98 11.34
CA SER A 141 20.99 10.11 11.84
C SER A 141 21.60 11.48 11.52
N LYS A 142 22.74 11.53 10.83
CA LYS A 142 23.47 12.77 10.51
C LYS A 142 23.39 13.05 9.01
N ILE A 143 23.23 14.34 8.66
CA ILE A 143 23.04 14.79 7.28
C ILE A 143 24.34 14.69 6.46
N GLY A 144 25.49 14.72 7.13
CA GLY A 144 26.80 14.67 6.49
C GLY A 144 27.87 14.06 7.39
N VAL A 145 29.11 14.13 6.92
CA VAL A 145 30.28 13.58 7.61
C VAL A 145 31.10 14.71 8.23
N TYR A 146 31.41 14.64 9.51
CA TYR A 146 32.23 15.64 10.19
C TYR A 146 33.65 15.72 9.63
N THR A 147 34.09 16.93 9.33
CA THR A 147 35.48 17.25 8.94
C THR A 147 36.40 17.38 10.16
N GLY A 148 35.81 17.49 11.35
CA GLY A 148 36.50 17.71 12.63
C GLY A 148 37.06 19.11 12.80
N LYS A 149 36.29 20.10 12.33
CA LYS A 149 36.47 21.52 12.64
C LYS A 149 35.20 22.05 13.30
N CYS A 150 35.38 22.94 14.28
CA CYS A 150 34.31 23.65 14.96
C CYS A 150 34.20 25.08 14.42
N LEU A 151 33.09 25.39 13.76
CA LEU A 151 32.80 26.72 13.22
C LEU A 151 32.05 27.55 14.26
N LYS A 152 32.53 28.75 14.56
CA LYS A 152 31.84 29.69 15.46
C LYS A 152 30.86 30.55 14.66
N LEU A 153 29.58 30.46 14.99
CA LEU A 153 28.56 31.33 14.39
C LEU A 153 28.66 32.76 14.96
N PRO A 154 28.14 33.77 14.23
CA PRO A 154 28.05 35.15 14.73
C PRO A 154 27.25 35.28 16.04
N SER A 155 26.38 34.32 16.35
CA SER A 155 25.62 34.19 17.60
C SER A 155 26.48 33.80 18.81
N GLY A 156 27.72 33.38 18.60
CA GLY A 156 28.64 32.89 19.65
C GLY A 156 28.52 31.40 19.94
N SER A 157 27.52 30.69 19.40
CA SER A 157 27.46 29.21 19.43
C SER A 157 28.44 28.61 18.41
N GLY A 158 29.12 27.54 18.78
CA GLY A 158 29.96 26.77 17.87
C GLY A 158 29.22 25.55 17.33
N VAL A 159 29.36 25.26 16.04
CA VAL A 159 28.79 24.08 15.40
C VAL A 159 29.82 23.34 14.55
N CYS A 160 29.72 22.02 14.49
CA CYS A 160 30.66 21.22 13.71
C CYS A 160 30.49 21.45 12.20
N GLU A 161 31.63 21.51 11.50
CA GLU A 161 31.67 21.50 10.03
C GLU A 161 31.46 20.08 9.50
N ILE A 162 30.56 19.96 8.53
CA ILE A 162 30.25 18.71 7.83
C ILE A 162 30.55 18.83 6.34
N TYR A 163 30.99 17.74 5.74
CA TYR A 163 31.01 17.55 4.30
C TYR A 163 29.68 16.91 3.87
N ALA A 164 28.89 17.64 3.10
CA ALA A 164 27.53 17.27 2.70
C ALA A 164 27.11 17.96 1.39
N TRP A 165 25.86 17.77 0.98
CA TRP A 165 25.23 18.60 -0.04
C TRP A 165 24.84 19.95 0.57
N CYS A 166 25.59 20.99 0.23
CA CYS A 166 25.42 22.33 0.79
C CYS A 166 24.91 23.32 -0.30
N PRO A 167 24.01 24.27 0.04
CA PRO A 167 23.46 24.50 1.38
C PRO A 167 22.54 23.38 1.85
N LEU A 168 22.44 23.21 3.18
CA LEU A 168 21.55 22.22 3.79
C LEU A 168 20.08 22.62 3.57
N GLU A 169 19.18 21.64 3.70
CA GLU A 169 17.74 21.90 3.64
C GLU A 169 17.27 22.81 4.78
N ASN A 170 16.21 23.58 4.51
CA ASN A 170 15.61 24.48 5.49
C ASN A 170 14.12 24.14 5.68
N ASP A 171 13.85 23.35 6.72
CA ASP A 171 12.52 22.81 6.98
C ASP A 171 11.65 23.69 7.88
N THR A 172 12.20 24.81 8.38
CA THR A 172 11.51 25.74 9.28
C THR A 172 10.16 26.24 8.74
N HIS A 173 10.06 26.41 7.41
CA HIS A 173 8.85 26.88 6.73
C HIS A 173 7.69 25.88 6.76
N VAL A 174 7.99 24.57 6.85
CA VAL A 174 6.95 23.54 6.86
C VAL A 174 6.29 23.43 8.22
N PHE A 175 7.05 23.65 9.30
CA PHE A 175 6.54 23.55 10.67
C PHE A 175 5.86 24.82 11.19
N ALA A 176 6.25 26.00 10.71
CA ALA A 176 5.79 27.27 11.28
C ALA A 176 4.28 27.54 11.08
N ASN A 177 3.71 27.18 9.92
CA ASN A 177 2.33 27.54 9.58
C ASN A 177 1.43 26.34 9.20
N ALA A 178 1.95 25.10 9.17
CA ALA A 178 1.24 23.89 8.71
C ALA A 178 0.47 24.08 7.37
N GLN A 179 0.86 25.07 6.59
CA GLN A 179 0.11 25.51 5.43
C GLN A 179 0.45 24.55 4.30
N ARG A 180 -0.57 23.85 3.81
CA ARG A 180 -0.41 22.91 2.70
C ARG A 180 0.04 23.72 1.48
N THR A 181 1.30 23.57 1.08
CA THR A 181 1.91 24.33 -0.01
C THR A 181 1.16 24.18 -1.34
N LEU A 182 0.33 23.13 -1.49
CA LEU A 182 -0.40 22.82 -2.72
C LEU A 182 -1.91 22.61 -2.49
N GLU A 183 -2.64 23.66 -2.05
CA GLU A 183 -4.09 23.57 -1.78
C GLU A 183 -4.94 23.18 -3.00
N PHE A 184 -4.49 23.52 -4.21
CA PHE A 184 -5.18 23.23 -5.48
C PHE A 184 -5.23 21.74 -5.85
N ILE A 185 -4.53 20.87 -5.12
CA ILE A 185 -4.63 19.41 -5.29
C ILE A 185 -6.05 18.90 -5.05
N ARG A 186 -6.87 19.62 -4.28
CA ARG A 186 -8.29 19.27 -4.09
C ARG A 186 -9.09 19.25 -5.39
N ASN A 187 -8.63 19.94 -6.43
CA ASN A 187 -9.29 20.00 -7.73
C ASN A 187 -8.76 18.97 -8.73
N TYR A 188 -7.82 18.11 -8.33
CA TYR A 188 -7.29 17.07 -9.19
C TYR A 188 -8.31 15.93 -9.31
N THR A 189 -8.30 15.30 -10.48
CA THR A 189 -9.17 14.15 -10.78
C THR A 189 -8.33 12.91 -10.94
N ILE A 190 -8.82 11.79 -10.42
CA ILE A 190 -8.15 10.50 -10.48
C ILE A 190 -9.07 9.56 -11.25
N TYR A 191 -8.57 9.02 -12.35
CA TYR A 191 -9.22 7.98 -13.11
C TYR A 191 -8.65 6.62 -12.69
N ILE A 192 -9.51 5.77 -12.13
CA ILE A 192 -9.17 4.40 -11.74
C ILE A 192 -9.86 3.47 -12.73
N LYS A 193 -9.08 2.77 -13.55
CA LYS A 193 -9.59 1.69 -14.40
C LYS A 193 -9.25 0.36 -13.75
N ASN A 194 -10.28 -0.41 -13.45
CA ASN A 194 -10.18 -1.75 -12.89
C ASN A 194 -10.74 -2.72 -13.95
N ASP A 195 -9.94 -3.70 -14.32
CA ASP A 195 -10.29 -4.78 -15.25
C ASP A 195 -10.28 -6.08 -14.45
N ILE A 196 -11.38 -6.85 -14.51
CA ILE A 196 -11.56 -8.07 -13.73
C ILE A 196 -11.81 -9.25 -14.68
N GLU A 197 -11.04 -10.31 -14.48
CA GLU A 197 -11.19 -11.58 -15.18
C GLU A 197 -11.56 -12.69 -14.20
N PHE A 198 -12.52 -13.53 -14.59
CA PHE A 198 -12.80 -14.84 -13.98
C PHE A 198 -12.31 -15.95 -14.93
N PRO A 199 -11.06 -16.42 -14.79
CA PRO A 199 -10.44 -17.30 -15.78
C PRO A 199 -11.21 -18.61 -16.01
N ARG A 200 -11.86 -19.14 -14.96
CA ARG A 200 -12.63 -20.38 -15.04
C ARG A 200 -13.89 -20.24 -15.89
N PHE A 201 -14.50 -19.05 -15.89
CA PHE A 201 -15.73 -18.77 -16.62
C PHE A 201 -15.49 -18.02 -17.94
N GLN A 202 -14.24 -17.58 -18.19
CA GLN A 202 -13.86 -16.78 -19.36
C GLN A 202 -14.70 -15.50 -19.47
N VAL A 203 -14.92 -14.83 -18.34
CA VAL A 203 -15.71 -13.60 -18.25
C VAL A 203 -14.81 -12.44 -17.83
N ASN A 204 -14.82 -11.38 -18.63
CA ASN A 204 -14.08 -10.14 -18.39
C ASN A 204 -15.05 -8.98 -18.15
N ARG A 205 -14.70 -8.06 -17.23
CA ARG A 205 -15.53 -6.93 -16.79
C ARG A 205 -14.71 -5.69 -16.52
#